data_AF-A0AAU0QFR7-F1
#
_entry.id   AF-A0AAU0QFR7-F1
#
_cell.length_a   1.000
_cell.length_b   1.000
_cell.length_c   1.000
_cell.angle_alpha   90.00
_cell.angle_beta   90.00
_cell.angle_gamma   90.00
#
_symmetry.space_group_name_H-M   'P 1'
#
loop_
_entity.id
_entity.type
_entity.pdbx_description
1 polymer ?
#
loop_
_entity_poly.entity_id
_entity_poly.type
_entity_poly.pdbx_seq_one_letter_code
_entity_poly.pdbx_strand_id
1 'polypeptide(L)' 'MTLPFDVEYVNDDALVRRYEEISRTLLNLDYLEDEGIPLTRQDLDDLAAVGALDSEDRDLYDELNGIEFMLGRQSRG' A
#
# COMPACT_ATOMS: atom_id res chain seq x y z
N MET A 1 -21.28 17.14 -23.96
CA MET A 1 -20.64 17.66 -22.74
C MET A 1 -19.94 16.48 -22.12
N THR A 2 -18.65 16.32 -22.40
CA THR A 2 -17.89 15.11 -22.11
C THR A 2 -17.07 15.37 -20.85
N LEU A 3 -17.28 14.58 -19.80
CA LEU A 3 -16.51 14.69 -18.56
C LEU A 3 -15.07 14.18 -18.83
N PRO A 4 -14.02 14.98 -18.54
CA PRO A 4 -12.63 14.62 -18.83
C PRO A 4 -12.03 13.92 -17.60
N PHE A 5 -12.53 12.75 -17.30
CA PHE A 5 -11.79 11.80 -16.48
C PHE A 5 -12.01 10.45 -17.14
N ASP A 6 -10.98 10.00 -17.85
CA ASP A 6 -10.77 8.58 -18.05
C ASP A 6 -10.70 7.96 -16.65
N VAL A 7 -11.86 7.62 -16.09
CA VAL A 7 -11.93 6.54 -15.12
C VAL A 7 -11.69 5.32 -15.98
N GLU A 8 -10.41 5.09 -16.25
CA GLU A 8 -9.93 3.78 -16.63
C GLU A 8 -10.60 2.86 -15.61
N TYR A 9 -11.46 1.97 -16.09
CA TYR A 9 -12.07 0.97 -15.22
C TYR A 9 -10.91 0.15 -14.69
N VAL A 10 -10.35 0.58 -13.57
CA VAL A 10 -9.30 -0.15 -12.89
C VAL A 10 -10.01 -1.40 -12.42
N ASN A 11 -9.83 -2.48 -13.18
CA ASN A 11 -10.44 -3.75 -12.87
C ASN A 11 -10.06 -4.09 -11.43
N ASP A 12 -11.04 -4.45 -10.59
CA ASP A 12 -10.80 -4.90 -9.23
C ASP A 12 -9.69 -5.97 -9.18
N ASP A 13 -9.57 -6.83 -10.21
CA ASP A 13 -8.44 -7.77 -10.35
C ASP A 13 -7.07 -7.08 -10.46
N ALA A 14 -6.98 -5.98 -11.21
CA ALA A 14 -5.74 -5.22 -11.37
C ALA A 14 -5.38 -4.50 -10.07
N LEU A 15 -6.37 -3.93 -9.37
CA LEU A 15 -6.18 -3.33 -8.04
C LEU A 15 -5.74 -4.36 -7.02
N VAL A 16 -6.35 -5.55 -7.00
CA VAL A 16 -5.97 -6.63 -6.08
C VAL A 16 -4.56 -7.13 -6.37
N ARG A 17 -4.17 -7.28 -7.64
CA ARG A 17 -2.79 -7.66 -8.00
C ARG A 17 -1.78 -6.62 -7.55
N ARG A 18 -2.08 -5.34 -7.77
CA ARG A 18 -1.21 -4.25 -7.37
C ARG A 18 -1.10 -4.13 -5.85
N TYR A 19 -2.21 -4.33 -5.14
CA TYR A 19 -2.22 -4.45 -3.68
C TYR A 19 -1.29 -5.56 -3.19
N GLU A 20 -1.38 -6.76 -3.78
CA GLU A 20 -0.50 -7.89 -3.40
C GLU A 20 0.97 -7.62 -3.72
N GLU A 21 1.26 -6.96 -4.85
CA GLU A 21 2.62 -6.58 -5.25
C GLU A 21 3.22 -5.59 -4.25
N ILE A 22 2.54 -4.48 -3.97
CA ILE A 22 3.01 -3.44 -3.05
C ILE A 22 3.11 -4.00 -1.63
N SER A 23 2.13 -4.80 -1.20
CA SER A 23 2.19 -5.46 0.11
C SER A 23 3.40 -6.37 0.21
N ARG A 24 3.72 -7.15 -0.83
CA ARG A 24 4.93 -7.98 -0.81
C ARG A 24 6.20 -7.14 -0.81
N THR A 25 6.24 -6.04 -1.56
CA THR A 25 7.42 -5.16 -1.57
C THR A 25 7.64 -4.55 -0.19
N LEU A 26 6.61 -3.95 0.41
CA LEU A 26 6.69 -3.30 1.72
C LEU A 26 6.89 -4.29 2.88
N LEU A 27 6.27 -5.47 2.82
CA LEU A 27 6.36 -6.47 3.90
C LEU A 27 7.56 -7.42 3.76
N ASN A 28 8.18 -7.51 2.58
CA ASN A 28 9.49 -8.17 2.38
C ASN A 28 10.65 -7.17 2.43
N LEU A 29 10.44 -5.94 2.91
CA LEU A 29 11.55 -5.01 3.08
C LEU A 29 12.60 -5.64 4.01
N ASP A 30 13.83 -5.73 3.52
CA ASP A 30 15.01 -6.25 4.23
C ASP A 30 15.31 -5.50 5.55
N TYR A 31 14.60 -4.40 5.85
CA TYR A 31 14.74 -3.64 7.10
C TYR A 31 14.49 -4.46 8.38
N LEU A 32 13.75 -5.59 8.32
CA LEU A 32 13.47 -6.45 9.47
C LEU A 32 14.00 -7.89 9.35
N GLU A 33 14.71 -8.26 8.27
CA GLU A 33 15.27 -9.62 8.14
C GLU A 33 16.28 -9.95 9.25
N ASP A 34 16.89 -8.95 9.90
CA ASP A 34 17.81 -9.15 11.02
C ASP A 34 17.10 -9.72 12.29
N GLU A 35 15.79 -9.49 12.46
CA GLU A 35 15.02 -10.01 13.62
C GLU A 35 14.06 -11.16 13.28
N GLY A 36 13.88 -11.49 12.00
CA GLY A 36 13.04 -12.61 11.55
C GLY A 36 11.54 -12.45 11.84
N ILE A 37 11.09 -11.22 12.15
CA ILE A 37 9.69 -10.90 12.37
C ILE A 37 9.15 -10.25 11.10
N PRO A 38 8.17 -10.88 10.42
CA PRO A 38 7.55 -10.26 9.24
C PRO A 38 6.83 -8.99 9.69
N LEU A 39 7.09 -7.90 8.97
CA LEU A 39 6.42 -6.62 9.17
C LEU A 39 4.91 -6.84 9.00
N THR A 40 4.09 -6.23 9.85
CA THR A 40 2.62 -6.24 9.71
C THR A 40 2.14 -4.93 9.09
N ARG A 41 0.88 -4.89 8.63
CA ARG A 41 0.26 -3.64 8.15
C ARG A 41 0.25 -2.55 9.23
N GLN A 42 0.07 -2.94 10.49
CA GLN A 42 0.12 -2.02 11.63
C GLN A 42 1.52 -1.44 11.81
N ASP A 43 2.56 -2.27 11.67
CA ASP A 43 3.94 -1.78 11.75
C ASP A 43 4.25 -0.79 10.61
N LEU A 44 3.72 -1.01 9.40
CA LEU A 44 3.80 -0.04 8.30
C LEU A 44 3.10 1.28 8.63
N ASP A 45 1.92 1.23 9.25
CA ASP A 45 1.19 2.43 9.70
C ASP A 45 2.01 3.20 10.76
N ASP A 46 2.61 2.49 11.71
CA ASP A 46 3.43 3.08 12.76
C ASP A 46 4.71 3.72 12.17
N LEU A 47 5.39 3.04 11.25
CA LEU A 47 6.56 3.57 10.52
C LEU A 47 6.18 4.82 9.70
N ALA A 48 5.04 4.79 9.02
CA ALA A 48 4.52 5.93 8.28
C ALA A 48 4.17 7.11 9.21
N ALA A 49 3.65 6.83 10.40
CA ALA A 49 3.26 7.84 11.39
C ALA A 49 4.47 8.54 12.03
N VAL A 50 5.56 7.79 12.28
CA VAL A 50 6.80 8.37 12.84
C VAL A 50 7.74 8.93 11.77
N GLY A 51 7.40 8.77 10.49
CA GLY A 51 8.23 9.24 9.37
C GLY A 51 9.51 8.43 9.18
N ALA A 52 9.47 7.13 9.50
CA ALA A 52 10.59 6.20 9.37
C ALA A 52 10.64 5.51 7.99
N LEU A 53 9.63 5.71 7.14
CA LEU A 53 9.68 5.28 5.74
C LEU A 53 10.58 6.21 4.93
N ASP A 54 11.40 5.63 4.05
CA ASP A 54 12.09 6.42 3.05
C ASP A 54 11.11 6.94 1.98
N SER A 55 11.62 7.73 1.03
CA SER A 55 10.76 8.36 0.03
C SER A 55 10.07 7.35 -0.89
N GLU A 56 10.75 6.26 -1.23
CA GLU A 56 10.22 5.24 -2.14
C GLU A 56 9.17 4.37 -1.42
N ASP A 57 9.46 3.97 -0.18
CA ASP A 57 8.52 3.25 0.67
C ASP A 57 7.28 4.08 1.02
N ARG A 58 7.47 5.40 1.19
CA ARG A 58 6.36 6.31 1.46
C ARG A 58 5.41 6.41 0.28
N ASP A 59 5.94 6.51 -0.93
CA ASP A 59 5.12 6.56 -2.15
C ASP A 59 4.34 5.25 -2.33
N LEU A 60 4.96 4.10 -2.06
CA LEU A 60 4.31 2.79 -2.09
C LEU A 60 3.23 2.65 -1.01
N TYR A 61 3.49 3.14 0.21
CA TYR A 61 2.51 3.17 1.28
C TYR A 61 1.29 4.02 0.90
N ASP A 62 1.49 5.21 0.33
CA ASP A 62 0.40 6.09 -0.09
C ASP A 62 -0.38 5.46 -1.27
N GLU A 63 0.28 4.77 -2.20
CA GLU A 63 -0.36 3.99 -3.27
C GLU A 63 -1.21 2.83 -2.70
N LEU A 64 -0.69 2.10 -1.70
CA LEU A 64 -1.41 1.02 -1.02
C LEU A 64 -2.72 1.52 -0.38
N ASN A 65 -2.65 2.65 0.33
CA ASN A 65 -3.82 3.29 0.93
C ASN A 65 -4.84 3.71 -0.15
N GLY A 66 -4.38 4.24 -1.27
CA GLY A 66 -5.23 4.58 -2.41
C GLY A 66 -5.97 3.35 -2.98
N ILE A 67 -5.26 2.23 -3.12
CA ILE A 67 -5.85 0.96 -3.60
C ILE A 67 -6.85 0.40 -2.59
N GLU A 68 -6.52 0.39 -1.30
CA GLU A 68 -7.44 -0.02 -0.22
C GLU A 68 -8.73 0.81 -0.22
N PHE A 69 -8.60 2.12 -0.42
CA PHE A 69 -9.74 3.03 -0.54
C PHE A 69 -10.61 2.70 -1.76
N MET A 70 -10.00 2.51 -2.93
CA MET A 70 -10.72 2.15 -4.17
C MET A 70 -11.42 0.79 -4.06
N LEU A 71 -10.81 -0.18 -3.38
CA LEU A 71 -11.39 -1.50 -3.14
C LEU A 71 -12.43 -1.52 -2.00
N GLY A 72 -12.63 -0.40 -1.28
CA GLY A 72 -13.47 -0.36 -0.09
C GLY A 72 -12.94 -1.21 1.08
N ARG A 73 -11.67 -1.63 1.03
CA ARG A 73 -10.97 -2.40 2.05
C ARG A 73 -10.38 -1.46 3.07
N GLN A 74 -11.22 -0.67 3.75
CA GLN A 74 -10.73 0.13 4.85
C GLN A 74 -10.50 -0.81 6.03
N SER A 75 -9.24 -0.96 6.44
CA SER A 75 -8.91 -1.55 7.73
C SER A 75 -9.56 -0.66 8.80
N ARG A 76 -10.67 -1.11 9.39
CA ARG A 76 -11.17 -0.52 10.62
C ARG A 76 -10.14 -0.84 11.69
N GLY A 77 -9.34 0.15 12.06
CA GLY A 77 -8.61 0.15 13.33
C GLY A 77 -9.54 -0.09 14.51
#